data_AF-A0A1Y2FTN5-F1
#
_entry.id   AF-A0A1Y2FTN5-F1
#
_cell.length_a   1.000
_cell.length_b   1.000
_cell.length_c   1.000
_cell.angle_alpha   90.00
_cell.angle_beta   90.00
_cell.angle_gamma   90.00
#
_symmetry.space_group_name_H-M   'P 1'
#
loop_
_entity.id
_entity.type
_entity.pdbx_description
1 polymer ?
#
loop_
_entity_poly.entity_id
_entity_poly.type
_entity_poly.pdbx_seq_one_letter_code
_entity_poly.pdbx_strand_id
1 'polypeptide(L)'
;RFNGKGYHYPYVFLNDEPFSEEFKKHTSGIASGVCSYGTIPRAQWKDHGDWIDEEKAGKTREEMKAKGVIYGDSVSYREMCRYQSGFFWRHPLLDQYDYYWRI
;
A
#
# COMPACT_ATOMS: atom_id res chain seq x y z
N ARG A 1 0.31 4.95 -22.33
CA ARG A 1 1.49 4.43 -23.10
C ARG A 1 1.43 2.92 -23.34
N PHE A 2 1.16 2.10 -22.31
CA PHE A 2 0.95 0.66 -22.46
C PHE A 2 -0.55 0.30 -22.42
N ASN A 3 -1.18 0.38 -21.24
CA ASN A 3 -2.50 -0.19 -21.04
C ASN A 3 -3.62 0.39 -21.94
N GLY A 4 -3.57 1.70 -22.20
CA GLY A 4 -4.50 2.39 -23.11
C GLY A 4 -4.27 2.16 -24.61
N LYS A 5 -3.34 1.28 -25.01
CA LYS A 5 -3.14 0.87 -26.42
C LYS A 5 -3.97 -0.37 -26.81
N GLY A 6 -5.01 -0.70 -26.06
CA GLY A 6 -5.89 -1.84 -26.35
C GLY A 6 -5.74 -3.06 -25.43
N TYR A 7 -4.91 -3.00 -24.39
CA TYR A 7 -4.73 -4.15 -23.47
C TYR A 7 -5.76 -4.17 -22.33
N HIS A 8 -6.13 -3.00 -21.81
CA HIS A 8 -7.20 -2.84 -20.83
C HIS A 8 -7.10 -3.75 -19.58
N TYR A 9 -5.88 -4.06 -19.11
CA TYR A 9 -5.68 -4.77 -17.84
C TYR A 9 -6.33 -4.00 -16.68
N PRO A 10 -6.87 -4.73 -15.68
CA PRO A 10 -7.51 -4.11 -14.53
C PRO A 10 -6.52 -3.36 -13.64
N TYR A 11 -7.05 -2.42 -12.86
CA TYR A 11 -6.32 -1.70 -11.81
C TYR A 11 -6.87 -2.08 -10.44
N VAL A 12 -6.00 -2.37 -9.50
CA VAL A 12 -6.36 -2.59 -8.10
C VAL A 12 -5.70 -1.51 -7.25
N PHE A 13 -6.52 -0.68 -6.61
CA PHE A 13 -6.07 0.36 -5.68
C PHE A 13 -6.27 -0.14 -4.26
N LEU A 14 -5.21 -0.12 -3.47
CA LEU A 14 -5.21 -0.53 -2.05
C LEU A 14 -4.73 0.63 -1.20
N ASN A 15 -5.42 0.90 -0.10
CA ASN A 15 -5.07 1.95 0.85
C ASN A 15 -5.39 1.52 2.29
N ASP A 16 -4.69 2.07 3.29
CA ASP A 16 -4.96 1.78 4.70
C ASP A 16 -6.28 2.39 5.19
N GLU A 17 -6.80 3.39 4.47
CA GLU A 17 -8.11 3.99 4.69
C GLU A 17 -9.03 3.82 3.47
N PRO A 18 -10.36 3.88 3.65
CA PRO A 18 -11.30 3.86 2.53
C PRO A 18 -11.06 4.98 1.52
N PHE A 19 -11.03 4.64 0.23
CA PHE A 19 -10.99 5.64 -0.83
C PHE A 19 -12.29 6.46 -0.87
N SER A 20 -12.17 7.77 -1.08
CA SER A 20 -13.31 8.64 -1.30
C SER A 20 -14.03 8.32 -2.62
N GLU A 21 -15.32 8.62 -2.70
CA GLU A 21 -16.10 8.46 -3.93
C GLU A 21 -15.56 9.33 -5.07
N GLU A 22 -15.03 10.51 -4.75
CA GLU A 22 -14.36 11.37 -5.71
C GLU A 22 -13.13 10.70 -6.32
N PHE A 23 -12.29 10.06 -5.50
CA PHE A 23 -11.11 9.35 -5.97
C PHE A 23 -11.50 8.20 -6.90
N LYS A 24 -12.48 7.38 -6.49
CA LYS A 24 -12.98 6.27 -7.29
C LYS A 24 -13.53 6.74 -8.63
N LYS A 25 -14.34 7.79 -8.62
CA LYS A 25 -14.92 8.39 -9.84
C LYS A 25 -13.85 8.88 -10.81
N HIS A 26 -12.89 9.66 -10.34
CA HIS A 26 -11.83 10.21 -11.21
C HIS A 26 -10.93 9.11 -11.77
N THR A 27 -10.46 8.19 -10.93
CA THR A 27 -9.56 7.13 -11.38
C THR A 27 -10.25 6.14 -12.31
N SER A 28 -11.51 5.76 -12.04
CA SER A 28 -12.31 4.93 -12.96
C SER A 28 -12.62 5.62 -14.29
N GLY A 29 -12.78 6.95 -14.30
CA GLY A 29 -13.04 7.71 -15.53
C GLY A 29 -11.82 7.86 -16.46
N ILE A 30 -10.61 7.72 -15.90
CA ILE A 30 -9.34 7.89 -16.65
C ILE A 30 -8.71 6.53 -16.98
N ALA A 31 -8.90 5.52 -16.12
CA ALA A 31 -8.35 4.19 -16.32
C ALA A 31 -8.95 3.53 -17.56
N SER A 32 -8.08 2.87 -18.33
CA SER A 32 -8.52 2.13 -19.52
C SER A 32 -9.14 0.76 -19.19
N GLY A 33 -8.83 0.19 -18.02
CA GLY A 33 -9.34 -1.10 -17.55
C GLY A 33 -10.20 -0.96 -16.30
N VAL A 34 -10.80 -2.07 -15.86
CA VAL A 34 -11.68 -2.09 -14.67
C VAL A 34 -10.89 -1.72 -13.41
N CYS A 35 -11.42 -0.80 -12.61
CA CYS A 35 -10.83 -0.40 -11.33
C CYS A 35 -11.51 -1.11 -10.16
N SER A 36 -10.72 -1.71 -9.27
CA SER A 36 -11.14 -2.24 -7.98
C SER A 36 -10.47 -1.46 -6.85
N TYR A 37 -11.18 -1.27 -5.74
CA TYR A 37 -10.72 -0.46 -4.62
C TYR A 37 -10.85 -1.28 -3.32
N GLY A 38 -9.74 -1.46 -2.61
CA GLY A 38 -9.69 -2.22 -1.37
C GLY A 38 -9.08 -1.42 -0.22
N THR A 39 -9.58 -1.67 0.98
CA THR A 39 -8.97 -1.16 2.22
C THR A 39 -8.14 -2.27 2.85
N ILE A 40 -6.88 -1.95 3.14
CA ILE A 40 -5.92 -2.89 3.72
C ILE A 40 -6.42 -3.31 5.12
N PRO A 41 -6.47 -4.61 5.43
CA PRO A 41 -6.81 -5.06 6.77
C PRO A 41 -5.83 -4.48 7.79
N ARG A 42 -6.32 -3.98 8.93
CA ARG A 42 -5.48 -3.40 9.99
C ARG A 42 -4.34 -4.33 10.44
N ALA A 43 -4.59 -5.63 10.49
CA ALA A 43 -3.60 -6.67 10.81
C ALA A 43 -2.37 -6.66 9.88
N GLN A 44 -2.56 -6.22 8.63
CA GLN A 44 -1.50 -6.15 7.62
C GLN A 44 -0.81 -4.79 7.55
N TRP A 45 -1.35 -3.77 8.24
CA TRP A 45 -0.83 -2.41 8.23
C TRP A 45 -0.40 -1.92 9.61
N LYS A 46 -1.35 -1.66 10.51
CA LYS A 46 -1.13 -1.04 11.83
C LYS A 46 -0.77 -2.03 12.94
N ASP A 47 -1.13 -3.30 12.79
CA ASP A 47 -0.89 -4.27 13.87
C ASP A 47 0.48 -4.94 13.63
N HIS A 48 1.49 -4.46 14.36
CA HIS A 48 2.89 -4.87 14.17
C HIS A 48 3.23 -6.20 14.84
N GLY A 49 2.33 -6.72 15.68
CA GLY A 49 2.50 -7.92 16.49
C GLY A 49 3.07 -7.62 17.88
N ASP A 50 2.90 -8.55 18.81
CA ASP A 50 3.43 -8.46 20.18
C ASP A 50 4.96 -8.63 20.24
N TRP A 51 5.57 -9.16 19.18
CA TRP A 51 7.01 -9.30 19.04
C TRP A 51 7.73 -7.99 18.68
N ILE A 52 7.02 -6.90 18.39
CA ILE A 52 7.60 -5.58 18.14
C ILE A 52 7.55 -4.73 19.40
N ASP A 53 8.73 -4.38 19.91
CA ASP A 53 8.90 -3.40 20.98
C ASP A 53 8.76 -1.99 20.40
N GLU A 54 7.61 -1.35 20.66
CA GLU A 54 7.29 -0.01 20.17
C GLU A 54 8.19 1.09 20.77
N GLU A 55 8.66 0.92 22.00
CA GLU A 55 9.57 1.89 22.62
C GLU A 55 10.93 1.86 21.93
N LYS A 56 11.47 0.66 21.71
CA LYS A 56 12.73 0.46 20.97
C LYS A 56 12.60 0.95 19.52
N ALA A 57 11.48 0.64 18.86
CA ALA A 57 11.21 1.11 17.51
C ALA A 57 11.13 2.65 17.46
N GLY A 58 10.51 3.27 18.45
CA GLY A 58 10.45 4.73 18.63
C GLY A 58 11.84 5.36 18.75
N LYS A 59 12.69 4.86 19.64
CA LYS A 59 14.07 5.34 19.81
C LYS A 59 14.89 5.22 18.53
N THR A 60 14.76 4.09 17.83
CA THR A 60 15.49 3.86 16.57
C THR A 60 15.02 4.83 15.48
N ARG A 61 13.73 5.17 15.44
CA ARG A 61 13.18 6.19 14.53
C ARG A 61 13.78 7.58 14.81
N GLU A 62 13.91 7.96 16.08
CA GLU A 62 14.56 9.22 16.48
C GLU A 62 16.03 9.27 16.08
N GLU A 63 16.78 8.18 16.28
CA GLU A 63 18.17 8.08 15.83
C GLU A 63 18.30 8.21 14.31
N MET A 64 17.41 7.57 13.54
CA MET A 64 17.41 7.65 12.09
C MET A 64 17.12 9.07 11.60
N LYS A 65 16.21 9.79 12.27
CA LYS A 65 15.96 11.21 12.02
C LYS A 65 17.22 12.05 12.28
N ALA A 66 17.87 11.85 13.43
CA ALA A 66 19.09 12.57 13.78
C ALA A 66 20.24 12.32 12.79
N LYS A 67 20.31 11.12 12.21
CA LYS A 67 21.28 10.74 11.17
C LYS A 67 20.90 11.23 9.76
N GLY A 68 19.78 11.93 9.59
CA GLY A 68 19.33 12.43 8.29
C GLY A 68 18.82 11.35 7.33
N VAL A 69 18.39 10.19 7.85
CA VAL A 69 17.80 9.13 7.02
C VAL A 69 16.44 9.57 6.51
N ILE A 70 16.26 9.57 5.19
CA ILE A 70 15.01 9.96 4.55
C ILE A 70 13.87 9.04 5.03
N TYR A 71 12.78 9.64 5.51
CA TYR A 71 11.64 8.97 6.14
C TYR A 71 12.01 8.11 7.37
N GLY A 72 13.15 8.38 8.00
CA GLY A 72 13.67 7.65 9.15
C GLY A 72 12.66 7.52 10.28
N ASP A 73 11.96 8.61 10.58
CA ASP A 73 10.98 8.75 11.66
C ASP A 73 9.53 8.42 11.26
N SER A 74 9.25 8.15 9.98
CA SER A 74 7.88 7.93 9.50
C SER A 74 7.39 6.51 9.79
N VAL A 75 6.42 6.38 10.68
CA VAL A 75 5.74 5.09 10.97
C VAL A 75 5.02 4.57 9.74
N SER A 76 4.21 5.41 9.08
CA SER A 76 3.46 5.01 7.88
C SER A 76 4.36 4.56 6.74
N TYR A 77 5.57 5.13 6.61
CA TYR A 77 6.54 4.65 5.63
C TYR A 77 7.08 3.25 5.97
N ARG A 78 7.31 2.94 7.26
CA ARG A 78 7.70 1.58 7.69
C ARG A 78 6.57 0.57 7.47
N GLU A 79 5.34 0.97 7.75
CA GLU A 79 4.14 0.16 7.49
C GLU A 79 4.01 -0.14 5.98
N MET A 80 4.19 0.88 5.13
CA MET A 80 4.22 0.71 3.68
C MET A 80 5.32 -0.26 3.23
N CYS A 81 6.55 -0.11 3.75
CA CYS A 81 7.64 -1.03 3.45
C CYS A 81 7.30 -2.47 3.86
N ARG A 82 6.74 -2.68 5.07
CA ARG A 82 6.30 -4.00 5.56
C ARG A 82 5.20 -4.58 4.68
N TYR A 83 4.18 -3.80 4.35
CA TYR A 83 3.05 -4.23 3.55
C TYR A 83 3.49 -4.69 2.15
N GLN A 84 4.33 -3.89 1.50
CA GLN A 84 4.85 -4.17 0.16
C GLN A 84 5.85 -5.34 0.15
N SER A 85 6.53 -5.62 1.27
CA SER A 85 7.49 -6.72 1.36
C SER A 85 6.84 -8.08 1.58
N GLY A 86 5.64 -8.15 2.17
CA GLY A 86 5.08 -9.45 2.60
C GLY A 86 3.57 -9.63 2.57
N PHE A 87 2.77 -8.56 2.38
CA PHE A 87 1.33 -8.62 2.57
C PHE A 87 0.50 -8.26 1.34
N PHE A 88 0.96 -7.36 0.46
CA PHE A 88 0.09 -6.83 -0.59
C PHE A 88 -0.57 -7.92 -1.44
N TRP A 89 0.19 -8.94 -1.84
CA TRP A 89 -0.28 -10.07 -2.65
C TRP A 89 -1.30 -10.97 -1.93
N ARG A 90 -1.47 -10.83 -0.61
CA ARG A 90 -2.46 -11.55 0.21
C ARG A 90 -3.79 -10.79 0.31
N HIS A 91 -3.93 -9.65 -0.34
CA HIS A 91 -5.19 -8.90 -0.32
C HIS A 91 -6.22 -9.64 -1.19
N PRO A 92 -7.47 -9.86 -0.73
CA PRO A 92 -8.45 -10.69 -1.46
C PRO A 92 -8.73 -10.27 -2.90
N LEU A 93 -8.64 -8.96 -3.19
CA LEU A 93 -8.77 -8.44 -4.56
C LEU A 93 -7.70 -8.98 -5.53
N LEU A 94 -6.58 -9.49 -5.01
CA LEU A 94 -5.48 -10.06 -5.78
C LEU A 94 -5.53 -11.58 -5.91
N ASP A 95 -6.42 -12.28 -5.19
CA ASP A 95 -6.51 -13.76 -5.20
C ASP A 95 -6.80 -14.34 -6.61
N GLN A 96 -7.33 -13.52 -7.51
CA GLN A 96 -7.65 -13.88 -8.89
C GLN A 96 -6.51 -13.64 -9.90
N TYR A 97 -5.35 -13.13 -9.46
CA TYR A 97 -4.25 -12.74 -10.36
C TYR A 97 -2.93 -13.45 -10.02
N ASP A 98 -2.26 -13.96 -11.06
CA ASP A 98 -0.92 -14.56 -10.92
C ASP A 98 0.22 -13.54 -11.04
N TYR A 99 -0.05 -12.40 -11.68
CA TYR A 99 0.95 -11.37 -11.98
C TYR A 99 0.43 -9.98 -11.61
N TYR A 100 1.32 -9.13 -11.11
CA TYR A 100 1.04 -7.74 -10.80
C TYR A 100 2.11 -6.83 -11.39
N TRP A 101 1.70 -5.63 -11.82
CA TRP A 101 2.60 -4.53 -12.15
C TRP A 101 2.35 -3.40 -11.15
N ARG A 102 3.29 -3.20 -10.23
CA ARG A 102 3.25 -2.08 -9.28
C ARG A 102 3.55 -0.76 -10.01
N ILE A 103 2.66 0.22 -9.85
CA ILE A 103 2.74 1.58 -10.43
C ILE A 103 3.09 2.57 -9.33
#